data_AF-A0A7X8AKR2-F1
#
_entry.id   AF-A0A7X8AKR2-F1
#
_cell.length_a   1.000
_cell.length_b   1.000
_cell.length_c   1.000
_cell.angle_alpha   90.00
_cell.angle_beta   90.00
_cell.angle_gamma   90.00
#
_symmetry.space_group_name_H-M   'P 1'
#
loop_
_entity.id
_entity.type
_entity.pdbx_description
1 polymer ?
#
loop_
_entity_poly.entity_id
_entity_poly.type
_entity_poly.pdbx_seq_one_letter_code
_entity_poly.pdbx_strand_id
1 'polypeptide(L)'
;MLNNLRKEKRVPIRLKLHLRAEDSCGRAISANITTVNVSKSGICFQSELPLPLQAGDSLKGELESPQFKTDFHLRVMWINGTLLGGRLESAPANWPIR
;
A
#
# COMPACT_ATOMS: atom_id res chain seq x y z
N MET A 1 -20.27 -19.01 -9.88
CA MET A 1 -18.92 -19.14 -9.31
C MET A 1 -18.24 -17.77 -9.42
N LEU A 2 -17.83 -17.17 -8.31
CA LEU A 2 -17.07 -15.93 -8.33
C LEU A 2 -15.66 -16.24 -8.85
N ASN A 3 -15.38 -15.87 -10.09
CA ASN A 3 -14.03 -15.95 -10.64
C ASN A 3 -13.11 -15.12 -9.74
N ASN A 4 -12.14 -15.78 -9.11
CA ASN A 4 -11.14 -15.09 -8.33
C ASN A 4 -10.25 -14.29 -9.31
N LEU A 5 -10.55 -13.02 -9.49
CA LEU A 5 -9.84 -12.11 -10.40
C LEU A 5 -8.39 -11.84 -9.96
N ARG A 6 -7.98 -12.33 -8.77
CA ARG A 6 -6.65 -12.11 -8.21
C ARG A 6 -5.69 -13.21 -8.68
N LYS A 7 -4.63 -12.78 -9.37
CA LYS A 7 -3.55 -13.66 -9.85
C LYS A 7 -2.62 -14.17 -8.74
N GLU A 8 -2.58 -13.48 -7.60
CA GLU A 8 -1.67 -13.78 -6.49
C GLU A 8 -2.43 -14.10 -5.20
N LYS A 9 -1.89 -15.07 -4.44
CA LYS A 9 -2.30 -15.32 -3.06
C LYS A 9 -1.99 -14.09 -2.21
N ARG A 10 -2.98 -13.66 -1.44
CA ARG A 10 -2.83 -12.57 -0.45
C ARG A 10 -2.48 -13.20 0.89
N VAL A 11 -1.39 -12.75 1.49
CA VAL A 11 -0.98 -13.12 2.84
C VAL A 11 -1.59 -12.12 3.81
N PRO A 12 -2.49 -12.56 4.72
CA PRO A 12 -2.98 -11.69 5.77
C PRO A 12 -1.82 -11.39 6.72
N ILE A 13 -1.44 -10.12 6.78
CA ILE A 13 -0.36 -9.65 7.65
C ILE A 13 -0.74 -8.27 8.15
N ARG A 14 -0.66 -8.07 9.46
CA ARG A 14 -0.95 -6.80 10.13
C ARG A 14 0.34 -6.16 10.60
N LEU A 15 0.87 -5.26 9.80
CA LEU A 15 2.03 -4.45 10.12
C LEU A 15 1.58 -3.01 10.32
N LYS A 16 2.00 -2.41 11.43
CA LYS A 16 1.87 -0.97 11.65
C LYS A 16 3.04 -0.30 10.94
N LEU A 17 2.74 0.51 9.95
CA LEU A 17 3.73 1.20 9.13
C LEU A 17 3.47 2.70 9.19
N HIS A 18 4.54 3.48 9.09
CA HIS A 18 4.46 4.88 8.78
C HIS A 18 4.71 5.05 7.27
N LEU A 19 3.73 5.63 6.58
CA LEU A 19 3.77 5.97 5.17
C LEU A 19 4.28 7.39 5.02
N ARG A 20 5.34 7.60 4.25
CA ARG A 20 5.81 8.91 3.79
C ARG A 20 5.99 8.87 2.28
N ALA A 21 5.15 9.58 1.54
CA ALA A 21 5.17 9.55 0.09
C ALA A 21 4.78 10.90 -0.51
N GLU A 22 5.01 11.03 -1.81
CA GLU A 22 4.42 12.07 -2.63
C GLU A 22 3.45 11.42 -3.62
N ASP A 23 2.33 12.08 -3.88
CA ASP A 23 1.43 11.70 -4.98
C ASP A 23 1.96 12.21 -6.34
N SER A 24 1.30 11.85 -7.43
CA SER A 24 1.67 12.29 -8.78
C SER A 24 1.59 13.80 -9.01
N CYS A 25 0.94 14.54 -8.11
CA CYS A 25 0.83 16.00 -8.14
C CYS A 25 1.85 16.68 -7.23
N GLY A 26 2.75 15.93 -6.59
CA GLY A 26 3.75 16.44 -5.65
C GLY A 26 3.19 16.76 -4.26
N ARG A 27 1.99 16.29 -3.92
CA ARG A 27 1.45 16.45 -2.57
C ARG A 27 2.09 15.45 -1.63
N ALA A 28 2.65 15.95 -0.53
CA ALA A 28 3.16 15.10 0.54
C ALA A 28 2.01 14.37 1.26
N ILE A 29 2.15 13.06 1.38
CA ILE A 29 1.26 12.15 2.09
C ILE A 29 2.06 11.52 3.24
N SER A 30 1.62 11.79 4.47
CA SER A 30 2.19 11.20 5.68
C SER A 30 1.08 10.61 6.52
N ALA A 31 1.15 9.32 6.84
CA ALA A 31 0.11 8.65 7.59
C ALA A 31 0.61 7.40 8.33
N ASN A 32 0.03 7.13 9.49
CA ASN A 32 0.12 5.80 10.09
C ASN A 32 -0.90 4.89 9.40
N ILE A 33 -0.43 3.72 8.97
CA ILE A 33 -1.24 2.72 8.30
C ILE A 33 -1.07 1.37 8.97
N THR A 34 -2.07 0.52 8.86
CA THR A 34 -1.99 -0.90 9.23
C THR A 34 -2.27 -1.74 8.00
N THR A 35 -1.34 -2.62 7.61
CA THR A 35 -1.61 -3.55 6.52
C THR A 35 -2.73 -4.52 6.90
N VAL A 36 -3.59 -4.84 5.94
CA VAL A 36 -4.65 -5.84 6.09
C VAL A 36 -4.22 -7.15 5.46
N ASN A 37 -3.68 -7.06 4.25
CA ASN A 37 -3.07 -8.17 3.54
C ASN A 37 -2.10 -7.63 2.49
N VAL A 38 -1.11 -8.44 2.15
CA VAL A 38 -0.13 -8.10 1.12
C VAL A 38 0.12 -9.29 0.21
N SER A 39 0.65 -9.03 -0.97
CA SER A 39 1.25 -10.04 -1.85
C SER A 39 2.55 -9.49 -2.42
N LYS A 40 3.14 -10.18 -3.38
CA LYS A 40 4.36 -9.76 -4.05
C LYS A 40 4.18 -8.45 -4.80
N SER A 41 3.04 -8.28 -5.48
CA SER A 41 2.74 -7.10 -6.31
C SER A 41 1.63 -6.21 -5.75
N GLY A 42 1.20 -6.42 -4.50
CA GLY A 42 0.08 -5.66 -3.97
C GLY A 42 0.08 -5.49 -2.47
N ILE A 43 -0.52 -4.41 -2.03
CA ILE A 43 -0.71 -4.07 -0.61
C ILE A 43 -2.16 -3.62 -0.43
N CYS A 44 -2.76 -4.04 0.66
CA CYS A 44 -4.01 -3.49 1.17
C CYS A 44 -3.74 -3.02 2.59
N PHE A 45 -4.11 -1.77 2.88
CA PHE A 45 -3.86 -1.17 4.17
C PHE A 45 -5.00 -0.24 4.57
N GLN A 46 -5.08 -0.03 5.87
CA GLN A 46 -6.04 0.80 6.56
C GLN A 46 -5.29 2.01 7.12
N SER A 47 -5.65 3.23 6.71
CA SER A 47 -5.13 4.45 7.33
C SER A 47 -5.98 4.84 8.56
N GLU A 48 -5.39 5.64 9.46
CA GLU A 48 -6.13 6.20 10.61
C GLU A 48 -7.16 7.26 10.16
N LEU A 49 -6.81 8.06 9.15
CA LEU A 49 -7.65 9.10 8.57
C LEU A 49 -7.74 8.93 7.05
N PRO A 50 -8.82 9.41 6.39
CA PRO A 50 -8.93 9.36 4.94
C PRO A 50 -7.76 10.08 4.28
N LEU A 51 -7.10 9.43 3.34
CA LEU A 51 -6.04 10.04 2.55
C LEU A 51 -6.66 10.80 1.37
N PRO A 52 -6.12 11.96 0.98
CA PRO A 52 -6.65 12.75 -0.13
C PRO A 52 -6.20 12.16 -1.48
N LEU A 53 -6.58 10.91 -1.73
CA LEU A 53 -6.22 10.08 -2.89
C LEU A 53 -7.47 9.55 -3.57
N GLN A 54 -7.32 9.14 -4.82
CA GLN A 54 -8.34 8.52 -5.65
C GLN A 54 -7.78 7.25 -6.34
N ALA A 55 -8.69 6.43 -6.86
CA ALA A 55 -8.28 5.29 -7.67
C ALA A 55 -7.61 5.78 -8.98
N GLY A 56 -6.46 5.22 -9.31
CA GLY A 56 -5.63 5.64 -10.43
C GLY A 56 -4.40 6.47 -10.03
N ASP A 57 -4.44 7.10 -8.85
CA ASP A 57 -3.31 7.86 -8.31
C ASP A 57 -2.10 6.97 -8.05
N SER A 58 -0.92 7.57 -8.13
CA SER A 58 0.33 6.92 -7.77
C SER A 58 0.95 7.59 -6.56
N LEU A 59 1.53 6.78 -5.67
CA LEU A 59 2.33 7.21 -4.53
C LEU A 59 3.74 6.67 -4.67
N LYS A 60 4.74 7.52 -4.46
CA LYS A 60 6.14 7.10 -4.38
C LYS A 60 6.77 7.62 -3.10
N GLY A 61 7.46 6.75 -2.38
CA GLY A 61 8.12 7.13 -1.14
C GLY A 61 8.55 5.91 -0.33
N GLU A 62 8.38 5.98 0.97
CA GLU A 62 8.89 5.02 1.93
C GLU A 62 7.77 4.46 2.83
N LEU A 63 7.89 3.18 3.14
CA LEU A 63 7.17 2.51 4.22
C LEU A 63 8.16 2.17 5.32
N GLU A 64 7.85 2.59 6.53
CA GLU A 64 8.73 2.42 7.70
C GLU A 64 8.01 1.66 8.81
N SER A 65 8.73 0.74 9.43
CA SER A 65 8.37 0.08 10.69
C SER A 65 9.62 0.02 11.56
N PRO A 66 9.50 -0.31 12.86
CA PRO A 66 10.67 -0.53 13.71
C PRO A 66 11.63 -1.62 13.20
N GLN A 67 11.13 -2.57 12.38
CA GLN A 67 11.92 -3.70 11.89
C GLN A 67 12.53 -3.47 10.49
N PHE A 68 11.95 -2.59 9.69
CA PHE A 68 12.44 -2.33 8.34
C PHE A 68 11.98 -0.98 7.80
N LYS A 69 12.76 -0.48 6.84
CA LYS A 69 12.41 0.64 5.98
C LYS A 69 12.56 0.20 4.53
N THR A 70 11.59 0.54 3.69
CA THR A 70 11.64 0.21 2.26
C THR A 70 11.04 1.30 1.40
N ASP A 71 11.69 1.58 0.29
CA ASP A 71 11.10 2.37 -0.79
C ASP A 71 9.96 1.59 -1.43
N PHE A 72 8.93 2.29 -1.87
CA PHE A 72 7.81 1.70 -2.58
C PHE A 72 7.30 2.66 -3.67
N HIS A 73 6.68 2.06 -4.68
CA HIS A 73 5.92 2.78 -5.70
C HIS A 73 4.58 2.06 -5.86
N LEU A 74 3.49 2.74 -5.53
CA LEU A 74 2.15 2.17 -5.47
C LEU A 74 1.22 2.90 -6.42
N ARG A 75 0.49 2.16 -7.23
CA ARG A 75 -0.72 2.63 -7.90
C ARG A 75 -1.94 2.26 -7.09
N VAL A 76 -2.76 3.24 -6.73
CA VAL A 76 -4.02 3.04 -6.02
C VAL A 76 -5.03 2.42 -6.98
N MET A 77 -5.57 1.25 -6.61
CA MET A 77 -6.52 0.51 -7.45
C MET A 77 -7.97 0.74 -7.00
N TRP A 78 -8.18 0.93 -5.69
CA TRP A 78 -9.49 1.23 -5.11
C TRP A 78 -9.30 1.84 -3.72
N ILE A 79 -10.34 2.58 -3.30
CA ILE A 79 -10.44 3.20 -1.99
C ILE A 79 -11.86 2.94 -1.47
N ASN A 80 -11.98 2.57 -0.20
CA ASN A 80 -13.25 2.45 0.51
C ASN A 80 -13.08 3.11 1.89
N GLY A 81 -13.40 4.40 1.96
CA GLY A 81 -13.14 5.23 3.14
C GLY A 81 -11.64 5.30 3.44
N THR A 82 -11.24 4.74 4.57
CA THR A 82 -9.85 4.70 5.05
C THR A 82 -9.12 3.39 4.66
N LEU A 83 -9.81 2.47 3.99
CA LEU A 83 -9.23 1.24 3.47
C LEU A 83 -8.80 1.43 2.01
N LEU A 84 -7.54 1.20 1.72
CA LEU A 84 -6.97 1.30 0.37
C LEU A 84 -6.39 -0.04 -0.09
N GLY A 85 -6.52 -0.30 -1.39
CA GLY A 85 -5.81 -1.37 -2.07
C GLY A 85 -5.05 -0.81 -3.25
N GLY A 86 -3.78 -1.16 -3.35
CA GLY A 86 -2.94 -0.75 -4.45
C GLY A 86 -2.07 -1.88 -5.00
N ARG A 87 -1.56 -1.62 -6.20
CA ARG A 87 -0.58 -2.44 -6.90
C ARG A 87 0.80 -1.81 -6.73
N LEU A 88 1.76 -2.60 -6.30
CA LEU A 88 3.16 -2.21 -6.27
C LEU A 88 3.70 -2.27 -7.70
N GLU A 89 4.14 -1.13 -8.22
CA GLU A 89 4.73 -1.02 -9.56
C GLU A 89 6.14 -1.60 -9.60
N SER A 90 6.82 -1.63 -8.45
CA SER A 90 8.10 -2.31 -8.25
C SER A 90 8.07 -3.11 -6.95
N ALA A 91 8.70 -4.28 -6.93
CA ALA A 91 8.84 -5.09 -5.72
C ALA A 91 9.75 -4.37 -4.71
N PRO A 92 9.26 -4.03 -3.50
CA PRO A 92 10.09 -3.37 -2.49
C PRO A 92 11.22 -4.31 -2.02
N ALA A 93 12.44 -3.80 -1.88
CA ALA A 93 13.62 -4.62 -1.59
C ALA A 93 13.51 -5.36 -0.24
N ASN A 94 12.97 -4.67 0.78
CA ASN A 94 12.79 -5.23 2.12
C ASN A 94 11.32 -5.64 2.38
N TRP A 95 10.59 -6.04 1.32
CA TRP A 95 9.21 -6.49 1.46
C TRP A 95 9.13 -7.84 2.18
N PRO A 96 8.21 -8.01 3.15
CA PRO A 96 8.12 -9.24 3.94
C PRO A 96 7.59 -10.45 3.14
N ILE A 97 7.10 -10.26 1.91
CA ILE A 97 6.61 -11.32 1.03
C ILE A 97 7.45 -11.35 -0.26
N ARG A 98 7.91 -12.54 -0.66
CA ARG A 98 8.77 -12.78 -1.83
C ARG A 98 8.10 -13.66 -2.88
#